data_AF-A0A1H6NFW3-F1
#
_entry.id   AF-A0A1H6NFW3-F1
#
_cell.length_a   1.000
_cell.length_b   1.000
_cell.length_c   1.000
_cell.angle_alpha   90.00
_cell.angle_beta   90.00
_cell.angle_gamma   90.00
#
_symmetry.space_group_name_H-M   'P 1'
#
loop_
_entity.id
_entity.type
_entity.pdbx_description
1 polymer ?
#
loop_
_entity_poly.entity_id
_entity_poly.type
_entity_poly.pdbx_seq_one_letter_code
_entity_poly.pdbx_strand_id
1 'polypeptide(L)' 'MESISKALVLAIQYLGSERNDEDFTEDDDLKVVEDMAAIIQGASENERLTLIRVARELGLNEWASNIGIE' A
#
# COMPACT_ATOMS: atom_id res chain seq x y z
N MET A 1 3.38 11.53 8.64
CA MET A 1 2.40 11.01 7.67
C MET A 1 2.95 10.97 6.24
N GLU A 2 4.23 11.31 6.01
CA GLU A 2 4.77 11.48 4.67
C GLU A 2 4.88 10.15 3.92
N SER A 3 5.34 9.08 4.58
CA SER A 3 5.48 7.75 3.95
C SER A 3 4.14 7.15 3.57
N ILE A 4 3.13 7.25 4.44
CA ILE A 4 1.77 6.79 4.11
C ILE A 4 1.18 7.57 2.95
N SER A 5 1.36 8.90 2.93
CA SER A 5 0.91 9.71 1.81
C SER A 5 1.59 9.33 0.50
N LYS A 6 2.89 9.01 0.52
CA LYS A 6 3.62 8.52 -0.67
C LYS A 6 3.05 7.19 -1.17
N ALA A 7 2.82 6.23 -0.27
CA ALA A 7 2.20 4.96 -0.63
C ALA A 7 0.78 5.14 -1.20
N LEU A 8 -0.01 6.04 -0.61
CA LEU A 8 -1.36 6.36 -1.10
C LEU A 8 -1.35 7.01 -2.49
N VAL A 9 -0.42 7.95 -2.74
CA VAL A 9 -0.27 8.58 -4.05
C VAL A 9 0.10 7.56 -5.12
N LEU A 10 1.02 6.63 -4.82
CA LEU A 10 1.37 5.54 -5.74
C LEU A 10 0.17 4.62 -6.01
N ALA A 11 -0.58 4.23 -4.98
CA ALA A 11 -1.79 3.42 -5.14
C ALA A 11 -2.81 4.09 -6.08
N ILE A 12 -3.05 5.39 -5.89
CA ILE A 12 -4.00 6.17 -6.70
C ILE A 12 -3.51 6.31 -8.14
N GLN A 13 -2.22 6.60 -8.35
CA GLN A 13 -1.62 6.68 -9.68
C GLN A 13 -1.78 5.33 -10.40
N TYR A 14 -1.36 4.24 -9.76
CA TYR A 14 -1.42 2.92 -10.36
C TYR A 14 -2.85 2.50 -10.74
N LEU A 15 -3.84 2.71 -9.85
CA LEU A 15 -5.25 2.43 -10.16
C LEU A 15 -5.85 3.36 -11.23
N GLY A 16 -5.36 4.59 -11.31
CA GLY A 16 -5.90 5.63 -12.20
C GLY A 16 -5.34 5.60 -13.62
N SER A 17 -4.08 5.18 -13.79
CA SER A 17 -3.40 5.20 -15.09
C SER A 17 -2.87 3.85 -15.54
N GLU A 18 -2.20 3.12 -14.67
CA GLU A 18 -1.34 2.00 -15.08
C GLU A 18 -2.11 0.67 -15.18
N ARG A 19 -3.00 0.40 -14.22
CA ARG A 19 -3.76 -0.87 -14.19
C ARG A 19 -4.74 -1.07 -15.35
N ASN A 20 -5.14 0.01 -16.02
CA ASN A 20 -6.08 -0.06 -17.16
C ASN A 20 -5.36 -0.20 -18.50
N ASP A 21 -4.03 -0.29 -18.51
CA ASP A 21 -3.22 -0.52 -19.70
C ASP A 21 -3.19 -2.03 -20.01
N GLU A 22 -3.40 -2.40 -21.28
CA GLU A 22 -3.37 -3.79 -21.73
C GLU A 22 -1.95 -4.39 -21.64
N ASP A 23 -0.93 -3.54 -21.59
CA ASP A 23 0.47 -3.93 -21.43
C ASP A 23 0.86 -4.17 -19.94
N PHE A 24 -0.02 -3.86 -18.98
CA PHE A 24 0.24 -4.05 -17.54
C PHE A 24 -0.11 -5.48 -17.12
N THR A 25 0.85 -6.18 -16.52
CA THR A 25 0.74 -7.60 -16.17
C THR A 25 0.56 -7.82 -14.67
N GLU A 26 0.22 -9.06 -14.28
CA GLU A 26 0.18 -9.45 -12.86
C GLU A 26 1.53 -9.23 -12.14
N ASP A 27 2.65 -9.32 -12.86
CA ASP A 27 3.98 -9.04 -12.30
C ASP A 27 4.17 -7.54 -11.99
N ASP A 28 3.60 -6.66 -12.81
CA ASP A 28 3.63 -5.22 -12.57
C ASP A 28 2.72 -4.84 -11.40
N ASP A 29 1.55 -5.48 -11.31
CA ASP A 29 0.63 -5.36 -10.16
C ASP A 29 1.35 -5.74 -8.85
N LEU A 30 2.05 -6.87 -8.86
CA LEU A 30 2.81 -7.35 -7.71
C LEU A 30 3.92 -6.36 -7.33
N LYS A 31 4.68 -5.87 -8.31
CA LYS A 31 5.76 -4.92 -8.08
C LYS A 31 5.27 -3.63 -7.42
N VAL A 32 4.13 -3.10 -7.86
CA VAL A 32 3.55 -1.89 -7.24
C VAL A 32 3.16 -2.16 -5.78
N VAL A 33 2.60 -3.34 -5.49
CA VAL A 33 2.30 -3.74 -4.10
C VAL A 33 3.57 -3.85 -3.26
N GLU A 34 4.64 -4.43 -3.80
CA GLU A 34 5.94 -4.54 -3.13
C GLU A 34 6.57 -3.17 -2.86
N ASP A 35 6.54 -2.26 -3.83
CA ASP A 35 7.04 -0.89 -3.69
C ASP A 35 6.26 -0.11 -2.61
N MET A 36 4.93 -0.26 -2.57
CA MET A 36 4.10 0.34 -1.52
C MET A 36 4.41 -0.25 -0.14
N ALA A 37 4.56 -1.58 -0.04
CA ALA A 37 4.89 -2.25 1.21
C ALA A 37 6.25 -1.78 1.74
N ALA A 38 7.25 -1.64 0.88
CA ALA A 38 8.58 -1.12 1.24
C ALA A 38 8.52 0.31 1.80
N ILE A 39 7.72 1.19 1.18
CA ILE A 39 7.51 2.56 1.67
C ILE A 39 6.85 2.56 3.05
N ILE A 40 5.84 1.71 3.25
CA ILE A 40 5.11 1.60 4.53
C ILE A 40 6.02 1.02 5.62
N GLN A 41 6.84 0.01 5.31
CA GLN A 41 7.82 -0.53 6.25
C GLN A 41 8.83 0.54 6.69
N GLY A 42 9.26 1.41 5.78
CA GLY A 42 10.13 2.56 6.08
C GLY A 42 9.46 3.70 6.85
N ALA A 43 8.14 3.66 7.08
CA ALA A 43 7.43 4.67 7.85
C ALA A 43 7.79 4.63 9.34
N SER A 44 7.49 5.70 10.07
CA SER A 44 7.60 5.68 11.53
C SER A 44 6.59 4.70 12.14
N GLU A 45 6.89 4.19 13.34
CA GLU A 45 5.98 3.30 14.07
C GLU A 45 4.59 3.92 14.27
N ASN A 46 4.53 5.21 14.64
CA ASN A 46 3.25 5.93 14.79
C ASN A 46 2.45 5.98 13.49
N GLU A 47 3.11 6.13 12.34
CA GLU A 47 2.45 6.07 11.03
C GLU A 47 1.91 4.66 10.78
N ARG A 48 2.74 3.61 10.91
CA ARG A 48 2.29 2.23 10.70
C ARG A 48 1.11 1.85 11.59
N LEU A 49 1.18 2.18 12.89
CA LEU A 49 0.08 1.94 13.84
C LEU A 49 -1.20 2.69 13.44
N THR A 50 -1.08 3.91 12.93
CA THR A 50 -2.23 4.67 12.43
C THR A 50 -2.85 3.97 11.23
N LEU A 51 -2.04 3.49 10.29
CA LEU A 51 -2.51 2.77 9.11
C LEU A 51 -3.20 1.45 9.47
N ILE A 52 -2.60 0.66 10.36
CA ILE A 52 -3.18 -0.60 10.87
C ILE A 52 -4.51 -0.34 11.56
N ARG A 53 -4.59 0.69 12.41
CA ARG A 53 -5.84 1.08 13.06
C ARG A 53 -6.93 1.42 12.05
N VAL A 54 -6.62 2.26 11.06
CA VAL A 54 -7.59 2.63 10.01
C VAL A 54 -8.00 1.42 9.18
N ALA A 55 -7.09 0.52 8.84
CA ALA A 55 -7.41 -0.72 8.13
C ALA A 55 -8.41 -1.58 8.92
N ARG A 56 -8.20 -1.73 10.24
CA ARG A 56 -9.14 -2.44 11.12
C ARG A 56 -10.50 -1.75 11.21
N GLU A 57 -10.53 -0.41 11.30
CA GLU A 57 -11.77 0.38 11.28
C GLU A 57 -12.58 0.19 9.98
N LEU A 58 -11.90 -0.10 8.87
CA LEU A 58 -12.52 -0.42 7.57
C LEU A 58 -12.86 -1.91 7.40
N GLY A 59 -12.61 -2.76 8.40
CA GLY A 59 -12.88 -4.20 8.37
C GLY A 59 -11.78 -5.04 7.71
N LEU A 60 -10.63 -4.45 7.40
CA LEU A 60 -9.48 -5.12 6.75
C LEU A 60 -8.51 -5.71 7.79
N ASN A 61 -9.00 -6.62 8.62
CA ASN A 61 -8.27 -7.09 9.81
C ASN A 61 -6.95 -7.83 9.50
N GLU A 62 -6.90 -8.58 8.40
CA GLU A 62 -5.73 -9.39 8.00
C GLU A 62 -4.81 -8.66 7.00
N TRP A 63 -5.23 -7.48 6.52
CA TRP A 63 -4.52 -6.77 5.46
C TRP A 63 -3.09 -6.42 5.86
N ALA A 64 -2.89 -5.92 7.08
CA ALA A 64 -1.56 -5.55 7.58
C ALA A 64 -0.59 -6.74 7.63
N SER A 65 -1.07 -7.91 8.06
CA SER A 65 -0.28 -9.15 8.07
C SER A 65 0.00 -9.65 6.65
N ASN A 66 -0.98 -9.56 5.75
CA ASN A 66 -0.86 -9.99 4.35
C ASN A 66 0.20 -9.21 3.55
N ILE A 67 0.47 -7.96 3.92
CA ILE A 67 1.51 -7.13 3.30
C ILE A 67 2.77 -6.98 4.17
N GLY A 68 2.84 -7.69 5.30
CA GLY A 68 4.04 -7.75 6.16
C GLY A 68 4.40 -6.44 6.84
N ILE A 69 3.42 -5.69 7.34
CA ILE A 69 3.63 -4.39 8.03
C ILE A 69 3.20 -4.39 9.52
N GLU A 70 2.80 -5.55 10.04
CA GLU A 70 2.36 -5.73 11.44
C GLU A 70 3.53 -5.71 12.45
#